data_AF-A0A6G1R4V1-F1
#
_entry.id   AF-A0A6G1R4V1-F1
#
_cell.length_a   1.000
_cell.length_b   1.000
_cell.length_c   1.000
_cell.angle_alpha   90.00
_cell.angle_beta   90.00
_cell.angle_gamma   90.00
#
_symmetry.space_group_name_H-M   'P 1'
#
loop_
_entity.id
_entity.type
_entity.pdbx_description
1 polymer ?
#
loop_
_entity_poly.entity_id
_entity_poly.type
_entity_poly.pdbx_seq_one_letter_code
_entity_poly.pdbx_strand_id
1 'polypeptide(L)'
;STVRSDLPAPQIRRLNDRTNYGDQANAYALVFPSVFSQKGVYERGFLETRPKAEIAQILLNVGVNVSDERFEEIWKEACMKHQKEEVCIESIRNVLDEIHGSHTKTS
;
A
#
# COMPACT_ATOMS: atom_id res chain seq x y z
N SER A 1 -10.14 -18.59 14.35
CA SER A 1 -9.73 -19.14 13.04
C SER A 1 -8.22 -19.08 12.96
N THR A 2 -7.55 -20.18 12.63
CA THR A 2 -6.08 -20.21 12.46
C THR A 2 -5.74 -19.84 11.02
N VAL A 3 -4.76 -18.96 10.83
CA VAL A 3 -4.28 -18.55 9.50
C VAL A 3 -3.31 -19.62 8.97
N ARG A 4 -3.50 -20.05 7.73
CA ARG A 4 -2.61 -20.98 7.00
C ARG A 4 -1.60 -20.21 6.17
N SER A 5 -0.63 -19.60 6.84
CA SER A 5 0.44 -18.82 6.19
C SER A 5 1.40 -19.67 5.35
N ASP A 6 1.35 -20.99 5.51
CA ASP A 6 2.10 -21.99 4.73
C ASP A 6 1.53 -22.21 3.32
N LEU A 7 0.31 -21.74 3.05
CA LEU A 7 -0.36 -21.89 1.75
C LEU A 7 -0.64 -20.52 1.12
N PRO A 8 -0.34 -20.33 -0.17
CA PRO A 8 -0.80 -19.14 -0.88
C PRO A 8 -2.31 -19.18 -1.07
N ALA A 9 -2.94 -18.00 -1.08
CA ALA A 9 -4.35 -17.87 -1.44
C ALA A 9 -4.57 -18.30 -2.91
N PRO A 10 -5.61 -19.11 -3.21
CA PRO A 10 -5.90 -19.51 -4.57
C PRO A 10 -6.38 -18.32 -5.41
N GLN A 11 -5.99 -18.27 -6.69
CA GLN A 11 -6.44 -17.23 -7.62
C GLN A 11 -7.97 -17.25 -7.84
N ILE A 12 -8.56 -18.45 -7.88
CA ILE A 12 -10.00 -18.65 -7.96
C ILE A 12 -10.44 -19.48 -6.75
N ARG A 13 -11.23 -18.88 -5.87
CA ARG A 13 -11.76 -19.53 -4.67
C ARG A 13 -13.01 -20.34 -4.98
N ARG A 14 -13.07 -21.57 -4.45
CA ARG A 14 -14.30 -22.37 -4.47
C ARG A 14 -15.29 -21.78 -3.45
N LEU A 15 -16.59 -21.86 -3.74
CA LEU A 15 -17.65 -21.36 -2.84
C LEU A 15 -17.61 -21.99 -1.44
N ASN A 16 -17.12 -23.23 -1.33
CA ASN A 16 -17.04 -23.96 -0.07
C ASN A 16 -15.66 -23.90 0.59
N ASP A 17 -14.74 -23.07 0.08
CA ASP A 17 -13.44 -22.87 0.70
C ASP A 17 -13.60 -22.01 1.97
N ARG A 18 -13.29 -22.61 3.12
CA ARG A 18 -13.37 -21.97 4.44
C ARG A 18 -11.99 -21.67 5.03
N THR A 19 -10.93 -21.88 4.24
CA THR A 19 -9.54 -21.71 4.69
C THR A 19 -9.20 -20.23 4.77
N ASN A 20 -8.58 -19.81 5.87
CA ASN A 20 -8.05 -18.46 5.99
C ASN A 20 -6.58 -18.44 5.57
N TYR A 21 -6.30 -17.85 4.41
CA TYR A 21 -4.95 -17.71 3.82
C TYR A 21 -4.21 -16.43 4.26
N GLY A 22 -4.77 -15.68 5.22
CA GLY A 22 -4.17 -14.44 5.73
C GLY A 22 -4.40 -13.22 4.83
N ASP A 23 -5.26 -13.32 3.83
CA ASP A 23 -5.64 -12.25 2.89
C ASP A 23 -7.07 -11.71 3.11
N GLN A 24 -7.74 -12.19 4.16
CA GLN A 24 -9.04 -11.70 4.58
C GLN A 24 -8.90 -10.50 5.52
N ALA A 25 -9.87 -9.57 5.46
CA ALA A 25 -9.95 -8.44 6.38
C ALA A 25 -10.30 -8.90 7.80
N ASN A 26 -9.86 -8.14 8.80
CA ASN A 26 -10.26 -8.37 10.20
C ASN A 26 -11.74 -8.01 10.41
N ALA A 27 -12.32 -8.44 11.54
CA ALA A 27 -13.73 -8.22 11.83
C ALA A 27 -14.13 -6.73 11.86
N TYR A 28 -13.22 -5.86 12.32
CA TYR A 28 -13.47 -4.43 12.39
C TYR A 28 -13.64 -3.82 10.99
N ALA A 29 -12.74 -4.14 10.06
CA ALA A 29 -12.79 -3.65 8.69
C ALA A 29 -14.03 -4.11 7.90
N LEU A 30 -14.69 -5.20 8.33
CA LEU A 30 -15.96 -5.65 7.77
C LEU A 30 -17.16 -4.82 8.26
N VAL A 31 -17.15 -4.42 9.53
CA VAL A 31 -18.23 -3.62 10.13
C VAL A 31 -18.07 -2.14 9.76
N PHE A 32 -16.83 -1.67 9.61
CA PHE A 32 -16.49 -0.29 9.30
C PHE A 32 -15.60 -0.21 8.04
N PRO A 33 -16.17 -0.43 6.84
CA PRO A 33 -15.39 -0.44 5.61
C PRO A 33 -14.85 0.95 5.29
N SER A 34 -13.56 1.03 4.95
CA SER A 34 -12.95 2.26 4.44
C SER A 34 -13.55 2.66 3.08
N VAL A 35 -13.41 3.93 2.71
CA VAL A 35 -13.80 4.42 1.36
C VAL A 35 -13.09 3.65 0.24
N PHE A 36 -11.86 3.18 0.49
CA PHE A 36 -11.10 2.35 -0.45
C PHE A 36 -11.70 0.95 -0.58
N SER A 37 -12.09 0.34 0.54
CA SER A 37 -12.68 -1.00 0.56
C SER A 37 -14.05 -1.04 -0.12
N GLN A 38 -14.81 0.06 -0.06
CA GLN A 38 -16.04 0.23 -0.84
C GLN A 38 -15.78 0.27 -2.36
N LYS A 39 -14.55 0.58 -2.78
CA LYS A 39 -14.09 0.54 -4.18
C LYS A 39 -13.29 -0.73 -4.51
N GLY A 40 -13.27 -1.72 -3.62
CA GLY A 40 -12.53 -2.98 -3.81
C GLY A 40 -11.02 -2.86 -3.60
N VAL A 41 -10.54 -1.75 -3.02
CA VAL A 41 -9.13 -1.56 -2.67
C VAL A 41 -8.94 -1.85 -1.18
N TYR A 42 -8.09 -2.83 -0.88
CA TYR A 42 -7.87 -3.33 0.49
C TYR A 42 -6.47 -2.99 0.99
N GLU A 43 -6.27 -3.05 2.32
CA GLU A 43 -5.00 -2.69 3.00
C GLU A 43 -3.77 -3.35 2.38
N ARG A 44 -3.87 -4.64 2.06
CA ARG A 44 -2.79 -5.40 1.39
C ARG A 44 -2.32 -4.73 0.09
N GLY A 45 -3.24 -4.13 -0.66
CA GLY A 45 -2.90 -3.44 -1.90
C GLY A 45 -1.98 -2.25 -1.68
N PHE A 46 -2.05 -1.56 -0.53
CA PHE A 46 -1.15 -0.43 -0.23
C PHE A 46 0.26 -0.89 0.16
N LEU A 47 0.35 -2.07 0.78
CA LEU A 47 1.59 -2.69 1.27
C LEU A 47 2.32 -3.52 0.22
N GLU A 48 1.67 -3.82 -0.90
CA GLU A 48 2.26 -4.61 -1.97
C GLU A 48 3.38 -3.85 -2.70
N THR A 49 4.55 -4.48 -2.75
CA THR A 49 5.72 -4.00 -3.49
C THR A 49 5.39 -3.87 -4.97
N ARG A 50 5.77 -2.74 -5.57
CA ARG A 50 5.54 -2.46 -6.99
C ARG A 50 6.79 -1.92 -7.68
N PRO A 51 6.94 -2.16 -8.98
CA PRO A 51 7.96 -1.48 -9.77
C PRO A 51 7.80 0.04 -9.68
N LYS A 52 8.93 0.75 -9.71
CA LYS A 52 8.98 2.21 -9.65
C LYS A 52 8.08 2.90 -10.68
N ALA A 53 8.09 2.41 -11.91
CA ALA A 53 7.27 2.94 -13.00
C ALA A 53 5.76 2.81 -12.71
N GLU A 54 5.34 1.70 -12.09
CA GLU A 54 3.93 1.51 -11.71
C GLU A 54 3.52 2.50 -10.62
N ILE A 55 4.37 2.71 -9.61
CA ILE A 55 4.13 3.69 -8.55
C ILE A 55 4.05 5.12 -9.11
N ALA A 56 4.97 5.49 -10.01
CA ALA A 56 4.92 6.79 -10.68
C ALA A 56 3.61 7.00 -11.44
N GLN A 57 3.15 5.97 -12.17
CA GLN A 57 1.89 6.02 -12.90
C GLN A 57 0.67 6.14 -11.96
N ILE A 58 0.68 5.44 -10.82
CA ILE A 58 -0.39 5.54 -9.81
C ILE A 58 -0.47 6.98 -9.27
N LEU A 59 0.66 7.56 -8.89
CA LEU A 59 0.70 8.94 -8.38
C LEU A 59 0.17 9.94 -9.42
N LEU A 60 0.60 9.79 -10.67
CA LEU A 60 0.12 10.61 -11.78
C LEU A 60 -1.39 10.47 -11.98
N ASN A 61 -1.92 9.24 -11.96
CA ASN A 61 -3.35 8.98 -12.13
C ASN A 61 -4.21 9.58 -11.01
N VAL A 62 -3.66 9.72 -9.80
CA VAL A 62 -4.32 10.34 -8.65
C VAL A 62 -4.20 11.88 -8.67
N GLY A 63 -3.39 12.42 -9.57
CA GLY A 63 -3.17 13.87 -9.73
C GLY A 63 -2.02 14.42 -8.88
N VAL A 64 -1.16 13.55 -8.35
CA VAL A 64 0.08 13.97 -7.68
C VAL A 64 1.11 14.32 -8.76
N ASN A 65 1.29 15.61 -9.01
CA ASN A 65 2.27 16.10 -9.97
C ASN A 65 3.59 16.43 -9.26
N VAL A 66 4.55 15.52 -9.36
CA VAL A 66 5.93 15.69 -8.84
C VAL A 66 6.90 15.64 -10.02
N SER A 67 7.98 16.43 -9.96
CA SER A 67 9.02 16.33 -10.99
C SER A 67 9.76 14.99 -10.86
N ASP A 68 10.38 14.54 -11.95
CA ASP A 68 11.14 13.28 -11.98
C ASP A 68 12.27 13.28 -10.94
N GLU A 69 12.96 14.42 -10.78
CA GLU A 69 14.02 14.58 -9.77
C GLU A 69 13.47 14.44 -8.35
N ARG A 70 12.33 15.08 -8.08
CA ARG A 70 11.70 15.03 -6.76
C ARG A 70 11.17 13.62 -6.46
N PHE A 71 10.62 12.95 -7.46
CA PHE A 71 10.19 11.57 -7.32
C PHE A 71 11.37 10.62 -7.05
N GLU A 72 12.53 10.85 -7.69
CA GLU A 72 13.75 10.09 -7.43
C GLU A 72 14.22 10.21 -5.97
N GLU A 73 14.16 11.41 -5.40
CA GLU A 73 14.50 11.67 -4.00
C GLU A 73 13.55 10.93 -3.04
N ILE A 74 12.23 11.06 -3.26
CA ILE A 74 11.20 10.39 -2.46
C ILE A 74 11.38 8.87 -2.54
N TRP A 75 11.65 8.35 -3.74
CA TRP A 75 11.90 6.93 -3.96
C TRP A 75 13.09 6.44 -3.16
N LYS A 76 14.24 7.14 -3.23
CA LYS A 76 15.44 6.80 -2.46
C LYS A 76 15.18 6.84 -0.96
N GLU A 77 14.47 7.84 -0.47
CA GLU A 77 14.12 7.93 0.95
C GLU A 77 13.23 6.77 1.40
N ALA A 78 12.23 6.39 0.59
CA ALA A 78 11.38 5.24 0.86
C ALA A 78 12.19 3.93 0.89
N CYS A 79 13.13 3.74 -0.05
CA CYS A 79 14.07 2.61 -0.06
C CYS A 79 15.00 2.58 1.16
N MET A 80 15.37 3.74 1.72
CA MET A 80 16.25 3.78 2.91
C MET A 80 15.49 3.43 4.19
N LYS A 81 14.20 3.82 4.28
CA LYS A 81 13.35 3.56 5.45
C LYS A 81 12.89 2.12 5.54
N HIS A 82 12.53 1.52 4.42
CA HIS A 82 12.26 0.09 4.35
C HIS A 82 13.59 -0.61 4.02
N GLN A 83 14.19 -1.34 4.96
CA GLN A 83 15.46 -2.08 4.79
C GLN A 83 15.48 -3.11 3.63
N LYS A 84 14.41 -3.17 2.82
CA LYS A 84 14.28 -3.96 1.60
C LYS A 84 14.25 -2.99 0.42
N GLU A 85 14.88 -3.35 -0.69
CA GLU A 85 14.80 -2.62 -1.98
C GLU A 85 13.38 -2.59 -2.60
N GLU A 86 12.37 -2.89 -1.80
CA GLU A 86 10.98 -3.08 -2.17
C GLU A 86 10.17 -1.91 -1.63
N VAL A 87 9.62 -1.10 -2.54
CA VAL A 87 8.80 0.07 -2.21
C VAL A 87 7.34 -0.20 -2.55
N CYS A 88 6.44 0.20 -1.65
CA CYS A 88 5.00 0.13 -1.84
C CYS A 88 4.36 1.54 -1.74
N ILE A 89 3.05 1.61 -1.99
CA ILE A 89 2.30 2.89 -1.97
C ILE A 89 2.36 3.52 -0.57
N GLU A 90 2.27 2.70 0.48
CA GLU A 90 2.35 3.17 1.87
C GLU A 90 3.70 3.80 2.20
N SER A 91 4.81 3.19 1.75
CA SER A 91 6.16 3.74 1.96
C SER A 91 6.32 5.13 1.35
N ILE A 92 5.85 5.32 0.11
CA ILE A 92 5.86 6.61 -0.57
C ILE A 92 5.00 7.64 0.16
N ARG A 93 3.78 7.23 0.57
CA ARG A 93 2.86 8.10 1.29
C ARG A 93 3.47 8.59 2.60
N ASN A 94 4.13 7.72 3.36
CA ASN A 94 4.76 8.10 4.62
C ASN A 94 5.85 9.17 4.42
N VAL A 95 6.69 9.02 3.39
CA VAL A 95 7.71 10.03 3.03
C VAL A 95 7.04 11.36 2.65
N LEU A 96 5.99 11.32 1.82
CA LEU A 96 5.25 12.51 1.44
C LEU A 96 4.60 13.21 2.64
N ASP A 97 3.98 12.45 3.56
CA ASP A 97 3.32 12.98 4.75
C ASP A 97 4.34 13.63 5.70
N GLU A 98 5.55 13.08 5.83
CA GLU A 98 6.64 13.69 6.61
C GLU A 98 7.13 15.01 5.98
N ILE A 99 7.29 15.05 4.66
CA ILE A 99 7.67 16.27 3.94
C ILE A 99 6.63 17.36 4.20
N HIS A 100 5.34 17.08 3.99
CA HIS A 100 4.28 18.08 4.23
C HIS A 100 4.12 18.45 5.71
N GLY A 101 4.25 17.47 6.61
CA GLY A 101 4.19 17.70 8.06
C GLY A 101 5.33 18.58 8.57
N SER A 102 6.52 18.48 7.97
CA SER A 102 7.67 19.32 8.30
C SER A 102 7.44 20.80 7.93
N HIS A 103 6.79 21.07 6.79
CA HIS A 103 6.46 22.43 6.35
C HIS A 103 5.45 23.13 7.26
N THR A 104 4.52 22.38 7.88
CA THR A 104 3.50 22.96 8.78
C THR A 104 4.00 23.28 10.20
N LYS A 105 5.16 22.74 10.63
CA LYS A 105 5.71 22.98 11.98
C LYS A 105 6.66 24.18 12.05
N THR A 106 6.96 24.82 10.93
CA THR A 106 7.87 25.99 10.84
C THR A 106 7.12 27.30 10.62
N SER A 107 5.82 27.35 10.95
CA SER A 107 5.00 28.57 10.94
C SER A 107 4.44 28.88 12.32
#